data_AF-A0A3A0D1E5-F1
#
_entry.id   AF-A0A3A0D1E5-F1
#
_cell.length_a   1.000
_cell.length_b   1.000
_cell.length_c   1.000
_cell.angle_alpha   90.00
_cell.angle_beta   90.00
_cell.angle_gamma   90.00
#
_symmetry.space_group_name_H-M   'P 1'
#
loop_
_entity.id
_entity.type
_entity.pdbx_description
1 polymer ?
#
loop_
_entity_poly.entity_id
_entity_poly.type
_entity_poly.pdbx_seq_one_letter_code
_entity_poly.pdbx_strand_id
1 'polypeptide(L)'
;MEEKKSYLQKLAAQLQDWDVELDELKLKADQAKSGAKAEIEEQITELRAKKDAAMVKFNQLQEASDEAWDDIKAGAEKSWTELKGAFKSAFSKFNK
;
A
#
# COMPACT_ATOMS: atom_id res chain seq x y z
N MET A 1 8.05 18.78 -14.03
CA MET A 1 7.47 17.65 -14.81
C MET A 1 8.21 16.31 -14.66
N GLU A 2 9.52 16.21 -14.91
CA GLU A 2 10.20 14.89 -14.89
C GLU A 2 10.28 14.26 -13.48
N GLU A 3 10.52 15.08 -12.44
CA GLU A 3 10.46 14.62 -11.04
C GLU A 3 9.07 14.12 -10.65
N LYS A 4 8.02 14.86 -11.01
CA LYS A 4 6.61 14.45 -10.80
C LYS A 4 6.33 13.09 -11.46
N LYS A 5 6.72 12.92 -12.73
CA LYS A 5 6.54 11.67 -13.46
C LYS A 5 7.29 10.51 -12.80
N SER A 6 8.56 10.70 -12.46
CA SER A 6 9.38 9.69 -11.78
C SER A 6 8.78 9.29 -10.43
N TYR A 7 8.29 10.27 -9.67
CA TYR A 7 7.63 10.02 -8.39
C TYR A 7 6.34 9.20 -8.56
N LEU A 8 5.46 9.57 -9.48
CA LEU A 8 4.24 8.82 -9.78
C LEU A 8 4.55 7.37 -10.23
N GLN A 9 5.59 7.16 -11.04
CA GLN A 9 6.00 5.82 -11.45
C GLN A 9 6.44 4.97 -10.25
N LYS A 10 7.18 5.56 -9.29
CA LYS A 10 7.57 4.86 -8.06
C LYS A 10 6.37 4.46 -7.21
N LEU A 11 5.40 5.36 -7.06
CA LEU A 11 4.18 5.07 -6.30
C LEU A 11 3.34 3.98 -6.98
N ALA A 12 3.20 4.04 -8.31
CA ALA A 12 2.50 3.03 -9.08
C ALA A 12 3.15 1.64 -8.92
N ALA A 13 4.49 1.57 -9.01
CA ALA A 13 5.21 0.32 -8.77
C ALA A 13 4.99 -0.23 -7.35
N GLN A 14 5.03 0.63 -6.33
CA GLN A 14 4.76 0.20 -4.96
C GLN A 14 3.32 -0.29 -4.74
N LEU A 15 2.32 0.31 -5.40
CA LEU A 15 0.95 -0.20 -5.37
C LEU A 15 0.84 -1.60 -5.98
N GLN A 16 1.58 -1.86 -7.07
CA GLN A 16 1.66 -3.19 -7.69
C GLN A 16 2.37 -4.19 -6.78
N ASP A 17 3.49 -3.80 -6.15
CA ASP A 17 4.19 -4.64 -5.18
C ASP A 17 3.26 -5.05 -4.03
N TRP A 18 2.47 -4.11 -3.51
CA TRP A 18 1.49 -4.39 -2.47
C TRP A 18 0.34 -5.30 -2.91
N ASP A 19 -0.04 -5.30 -4.19
CA ASP A 19 -1.01 -6.28 -4.71
C ASP A 19 -0.44 -7.69 -4.66
N VAL A 20 0.81 -7.86 -5.09
CA VAL A 20 1.52 -9.15 -5.02
C VAL A 20 1.64 -9.60 -3.56
N GLU A 21 2.01 -8.68 -2.67
CA GLU A 21 2.14 -8.95 -1.24
C GLU A 21 0.80 -9.38 -0.60
N LEU A 22 -0.31 -8.74 -0.98
CA LEU A 22 -1.66 -9.15 -0.54
C LEU A 22 -2.03 -10.53 -1.05
N ASP A 23 -1.65 -10.88 -2.28
CA ASP A 23 -1.92 -12.20 -2.84
C ASP A 23 -1.11 -13.30 -2.13
N GLU A 24 0.15 -13.03 -1.79
CA GLU A 24 0.95 -13.94 -0.96
C GLU A 24 0.32 -14.18 0.42
N LEU A 25 -0.15 -13.12 1.08
CA LEU A 25 -0.82 -13.25 2.38
C LEU A 25 -2.11 -14.07 2.27
N LYS A 26 -2.89 -13.93 1.19
CA LYS A 26 -4.09 -14.75 0.96
C LYS A 26 -3.73 -16.23 0.82
N LEU A 27 -2.71 -16.55 0.02
CA LEU A 27 -2.24 -17.93 -0.13
C LEU A 27 -1.82 -18.53 1.23
N LYS A 28 -1.20 -17.72 2.09
CA LYS A 28 -0.84 -18.14 3.45
C LYS A 28 -2.04 -18.34 4.36
N ALA A 29 -3.05 -17.46 4.27
CA ALA A 29 -4.31 -17.64 4.99
C ALA A 29 -4.96 -18.98 4.62
N ASP A 30 -4.94 -19.35 3.33
CA ASP A 30 -5.51 -20.61 2.84
C ASP A 30 -4.73 -21.85 3.31
N GLN A 31 -3.43 -21.72 3.55
CA GLN A 31 -2.59 -22.80 4.08
C GLN A 31 -2.59 -22.87 5.62
N ALA A 32 -3.05 -21.82 6.31
CA ALA A 32 -3.00 -21.72 7.75
C ALA A 32 -4.11 -22.52 8.44
N LYS A 33 -3.83 -22.99 9.67
CA LYS A 33 -4.85 -23.55 10.57
C LYS A 33 -5.81 -22.43 11.00
N SER A 34 -7.05 -22.79 11.37
CA SER A 34 -8.16 -21.85 11.62
C SER A 34 -7.81 -20.63 12.49
N GLY A 35 -7.02 -20.80 13.55
CA GLY A 35 -6.61 -19.67 14.42
C GLY A 35 -5.68 -18.65 13.73
N ALA A 36 -4.70 -19.12 12.96
CA ALA A 36 -3.78 -18.25 12.22
C ALA A 36 -4.43 -17.70 10.94
N LYS A 37 -5.35 -18.45 10.34
CA LYS A 37 -6.12 -18.00 9.17
C LYS A 37 -6.90 -16.72 9.45
N ALA A 38 -7.67 -16.69 10.54
CA ALA A 38 -8.48 -15.51 10.91
C ALA A 38 -7.61 -14.26 11.12
N GLU A 39 -6.46 -14.42 11.77
CA GLU A 39 -5.51 -13.32 12.02
C GLU A 39 -4.90 -12.77 10.71
N ILE A 40 -4.57 -13.65 9.76
CA ILE A 40 -4.05 -13.24 8.45
C ILE A 40 -5.15 -12.55 7.63
N GLU A 41 -6.39 -13.05 7.66
CA GLU A 41 -7.54 -12.44 6.97
C GLU A 41 -7.88 -11.04 7.50
N GLU A 42 -7.80 -10.85 8.82
CA GLU A 42 -7.95 -9.53 9.45
C GLU A 42 -6.86 -8.57 8.95
N GLN A 43 -5.60 -9.03 8.93
CA GLN A 43 -4.50 -8.21 8.44
C GLN A 43 -4.62 -7.86 6.96
N ILE A 44 -5.05 -8.80 6.11
CA ILE A 44 -5.32 -8.57 4.69
C ILE A 44 -6.39 -7.49 4.51
N THR A 45 -7.45 -7.53 5.34
CA THR A 45 -8.54 -6.54 5.28
C THR A 45 -8.04 -5.15 5.63
N GLU A 46 -7.25 -5.02 6.70
CA GLU A 46 -6.64 -3.75 7.09
C GLU A 46 -5.71 -3.19 6.01
N LEU A 47 -4.84 -4.03 5.44
CA LEU A 47 -3.89 -3.65 4.39
C LEU A 47 -4.60 -3.21 3.11
N ARG A 48 -5.66 -3.91 2.71
CA ARG A 48 -6.51 -3.51 1.57
C ARG A 48 -7.13 -2.14 1.77
N ALA A 49 -7.74 -1.89 2.93
CA ALA A 49 -8.35 -0.59 3.21
C ALA A 49 -7.33 0.56 3.15
N LYS A 50 -6.13 0.34 3.68
CA LYS A 50 -5.06 1.35 3.60
C LYS A 50 -4.53 1.52 2.16
N LYS A 51 -4.43 0.44 1.39
CA LYS A 51 -4.05 0.48 -0.04
C LYS A 51 -5.07 1.25 -0.88
N ASP A 52 -6.35 1.04 -0.64
CA ASP A 52 -7.41 1.78 -1.34
C ASP A 52 -7.35 3.27 -1.02
N ALA A 53 -7.11 3.64 0.26
CA ALA A 53 -6.88 5.03 0.64
C ALA A 53 -5.65 5.63 -0.05
N ALA A 54 -4.55 4.87 -0.15
CA ALA A 54 -3.36 5.29 -0.88
C ALA A 54 -3.61 5.44 -2.39
N MET A 55 -4.44 4.58 -2.99
CA MET A 55 -4.84 4.70 -4.39
C MET A 55 -5.62 6.00 -4.66
N VAL A 56 -6.51 6.40 -3.74
CA VAL A 56 -7.19 7.70 -3.83
C VAL A 56 -6.18 8.85 -3.80
N LYS A 57 -5.19 8.80 -2.91
CA LYS A 57 -4.11 9.81 -2.86
C LYS A 57 -3.25 9.82 -4.11
N PHE A 58 -2.95 8.64 -4.67
CA PHE A 58 -2.22 8.52 -5.92
C PHE A 58 -2.96 9.19 -7.08
N ASN A 59 -4.27 8.98 -7.19
CA ASN A 59 -5.09 9.64 -8.22
C ASN A 59 -5.08 11.17 -8.04
N GLN A 60 -5.20 11.66 -6.80
CA GLN A 60 -5.09 13.10 -6.50
C GLN A 60 -3.74 13.68 -6.94
N LEU A 61 -2.65 12.94 -6.76
CA LEU A 61 -1.32 13.33 -7.23
C LEU A 61 -1.26 13.36 -8.76
N GLN A 62 -1.79 12.36 -9.45
CA GLN A 62 -1.80 12.32 -10.91
C GLN A 62 -2.48 13.57 -11.51
N GLU A 63 -3.61 13.96 -10.93
CA GLU A 63 -4.43 15.09 -11.37
C GLU A 63 -3.91 16.47 -10.90
N ALA A 64 -3.02 16.52 -9.92
CA ALA A 64 -2.49 17.77 -9.37
C ALA A 64 -1.82 18.65 -10.43
N SER A 65 -2.06 19.96 -10.41
CA SER A 65 -1.25 20.91 -11.18
C SER A 65 0.18 20.98 -10.63
N ASP A 66 1.11 21.52 -11.41
CA ASP A 66 2.49 21.73 -10.92
C ASP A 66 2.52 22.65 -9.69
N GLU A 67 1.60 23.63 -9.59
CA GLU A 67 1.49 24.56 -8.46
C GLU A 67 0.97 23.91 -7.16
N ALA A 68 0.07 22.92 -7.27
CA ALA A 68 -0.51 22.22 -6.12
C ALA A 68 0.23 20.90 -5.77
N TRP A 69 1.23 20.51 -6.58
CA TRP A 69 1.88 19.21 -6.50
C TRP A 69 2.54 18.96 -5.14
N ASP A 70 3.31 19.92 -4.63
CA ASP A 70 4.07 19.74 -3.39
C ASP A 70 3.17 19.63 -2.17
N ASP A 71 2.08 20.40 -2.10
CA ASP A 71 1.11 20.33 -1.00
C ASP A 71 0.36 19.00 -0.99
N ILE A 72 -0.10 18.54 -2.15
CA ILE A 72 -0.80 17.26 -2.28
C ILE A 72 0.16 16.10 -1.97
N LYS A 73 1.41 16.19 -2.43
CA LYS A 73 2.47 15.21 -2.13
C LYS A 73 2.75 15.13 -0.63
N ALA A 74 2.98 16.26 0.04
CA ALA A 74 3.20 16.29 1.48
C ALA A 74 2.03 15.67 2.25
N GLY A 75 0.79 15.93 1.82
CA GLY A 75 -0.41 15.33 2.40
C GLY A 75 -0.52 13.81 2.17
N ALA A 76 0.05 13.29 1.08
CA ALA A 76 0.03 11.87 0.75
C ALA A 76 1.17 11.07 1.41
N GLU A 77 2.33 11.70 1.67
CA GLU A 77 3.54 11.02 2.18
C GLU A 77 3.32 10.29 3.51
N LYS A 78 2.52 10.87 4.41
CA LYS A 78 2.21 10.23 5.69
C LYS A 78 1.44 8.93 5.50
N SER A 79 0.35 8.96 4.74
CA SER A 79 -0.45 7.77 4.45
C SER A 79 0.37 6.69 3.74
N TRP A 80 1.25 7.11 2.83
CA TRP A 80 2.13 6.20 2.12
C TRP A 80 3.16 5.51 3.03
N THR A 81 3.74 6.27 3.96
CA THR A 81 4.70 5.76 4.95
C THR A 81 4.04 4.78 5.91
N GLU A 82 2.85 5.11 6.41
CA GLU A 82 2.06 4.24 7.29
C GLU A 82 1.70 2.92 6.59
N LEU A 83 1.30 2.99 5.31
CA LEU A 83 0.98 1.80 4.53
C LEU A 83 2.19 0.89 4.33
N LYS A 84 3.33 1.48 3.94
CA LYS A 84 4.60 0.74 3.82
C LYS A 84 4.99 0.04 5.13
N GLY A 85 4.81 0.73 6.26
CA GLY A 85 5.05 0.17 7.59
C GLY A 85 4.12 -1.00 7.93
N ALA A 86 2.84 -0.90 7.57
CA ALA A 86 1.86 -1.95 7.78
C ALA A 86 2.18 -3.22 6.99
N PHE A 87 2.49 -3.08 5.70
CA PHE A 87 2.91 -4.21 4.84
C PHE A 87 4.17 -4.88 5.37
N LYS A 88 5.21 -4.11 5.69
CA LYS A 88 6.45 -4.64 6.28
C LYS A 88 6.20 -5.42 7.57
N SER A 89 5.29 -4.92 8.42
CA SER A 89 4.94 -5.57 9.68
C SER A 89 4.21 -6.89 9.46
N ALA A 90 3.22 -6.91 8.55
CA ALA A 90 2.49 -8.11 8.19
C ALA A 90 3.41 -9.19 7.59
N PHE A 91 4.30 -8.80 6.67
CA PHE A 91 5.28 -9.71 6.08
C PHE A 91 6.26 -10.25 7.11
N SER A 92 6.76 -9.40 8.01
CA SER A 92 7.65 -9.86 9.09
C SER A 92 6.97 -10.87 10.02
N LYS A 93 5.65 -10.77 10.19
CA LYS A 93 4.84 -11.63 11.06
C LYS A 93 4.50 -12.96 10.40
N PHE A 94 4.20 -12.96 9.11
CA PHE A 94 3.64 -14.14 8.40
C PHE A 94 4.58 -14.75 7.35
N ASN A 95 5.67 -14.08 6.95
CA ASN A 95 6.73 -14.58 6.04
C ASN A 95 8.02 -15.05 6.73
N LYS A 96 7.93 -15.47 7.98
CA LYS A 96 9.06 -16.10 8.69
C LYS A 96 9.17 -17.59 8.41
#